data_AF-A0AAN0J445-F1
#
_entry.id   AF-A0AAN0J445-F1
#
_cell.length_a   1.000
_cell.length_b   1.000
_cell.length_c   1.000
_cell.angle_alpha   90.00
_cell.angle_beta   90.00
_cell.angle_gamma   90.00
#
_symmetry.space_group_name_H-M   'P 1'
#
loop_
_entity.id
_entity.type
_entity.pdbx_description
1 polymer ?
#
loop_
_entity_poly.entity_id
_entity_poly.type
_entity_poly.pdbx_seq_one_letter_code
_entity_poly.pdbx_strand_id
1 'polypeptide(L)'
;MADSVTERSESKEKVKRDRRQSSEVSGEGAWINAHHDPVASLYTFTSCIDLKDLDGDGDHKLLIGDLASGQHDMKLKIFKGTQVSHEIPLLDLPTGVIAFMMDTNEPAIAVASNTYVYIYKTVRPYFKFTLPLLEINSQENQLWEQAKEDEIDPTQLRDGLEALSSSCCNPPLTERSLTFLQLDAEDLFPFTSIFKPIPLKRQVHSLNKLCFIIYAP
;
A
#
# COMPACT_ATOMS: atom_id res chain seq x y z
N MET A 1 87.33 29.05 44.95
CA MET A 1 87.09 28.51 46.30
C MET A 1 86.02 29.40 46.90
N ALA A 2 84.93 28.82 47.42
CA ALA A 2 83.65 29.48 47.77
C ALA A 2 82.76 29.75 46.53
N ASP A 3 81.47 29.39 46.44
CA ASP A 3 80.50 29.08 47.50
C ASP A 3 79.36 28.13 47.06
N SER A 4 79.00 27.28 48.03
CA SER A 4 77.71 26.65 48.39
C SER A 4 76.54 26.62 47.39
N VAL A 5 76.21 25.40 46.95
CA VAL A 5 74.90 25.00 46.45
C VAL A 5 74.03 24.60 47.67
N THR A 6 72.91 25.29 47.87
CA THR A 6 71.90 24.95 48.89
C THR A 6 70.76 24.16 48.22
N GLU A 7 70.38 23.07 48.89
CA GLU A 7 69.27 22.18 48.57
C GLU A 7 67.92 22.90 48.47
N ARG A 8 67.05 22.48 47.53
CA ARG A 8 65.75 21.90 47.92
C ARG A 8 65.11 21.12 46.77
N SER A 9 64.76 19.90 47.12
CA SER A 9 63.87 18.95 46.45
C SER A 9 62.60 19.58 45.87
N GLU A 10 62.24 19.18 44.65
CA GLU A 10 60.86 18.80 44.35
C GLU A 10 60.76 17.91 43.10
N SER A 11 59.96 16.87 43.29
CA SER A 11 59.79 15.65 42.51
C SER A 11 59.43 15.87 41.04
N LYS A 12 60.16 15.20 40.14
CA LYS A 12 59.79 15.06 38.73
C LYS A 12 58.53 14.19 38.62
N GLU A 13 57.37 14.84 38.57
CA GLU A 13 56.12 14.18 38.21
C GLU A 13 56.18 13.76 36.74
N LYS A 14 56.26 12.45 36.56
CA LYS A 14 56.35 11.75 35.29
C LYS A 14 54.98 11.84 34.62
N VAL A 15 54.73 12.93 33.89
CA VAL A 15 53.57 13.05 33.00
C VAL A 15 53.76 12.03 31.87
N LYS A 16 53.28 10.82 32.15
CA LYS A 16 53.01 9.78 31.18
C LYS A 16 52.02 10.41 30.20
N ARG A 17 52.53 10.82 29.04
CA ARG A 17 51.71 11.14 27.88
C ARG A 17 50.96 9.87 27.52
N ASP A 18 49.77 9.70 28.10
CA ASP A 18 48.75 8.85 27.53
C ASP A 18 48.42 9.49 26.18
N ARG A 19 49.11 9.00 25.16
CA ARG A 19 48.64 9.04 23.79
C ARG A 19 47.34 8.25 23.81
N ARG A 20 46.24 8.92 24.14
CA ARG A 20 44.91 8.48 23.73
C ARG A 20 45.05 8.24 22.23
N GLN A 21 45.16 6.97 21.84
CA GLN A 21 44.72 6.57 20.52
C GLN A 21 43.26 7.00 20.50
N SER A 22 43.01 8.18 19.93
CA SER A 22 41.76 8.39 19.23
C SER A 22 41.71 7.24 18.24
N SER A 23 40.96 6.20 18.60
CA SER A 23 40.45 5.27 17.61
C SER A 23 39.80 6.15 16.56
N GLU A 24 40.39 6.19 15.38
CA GLU A 24 39.76 6.74 14.21
C GLU A 24 38.41 6.04 14.12
N VAL A 25 37.33 6.75 14.46
CA VAL A 25 35.99 6.33 14.11
C VAL A 25 35.92 6.55 12.61
N SER A 26 36.45 5.57 11.87
CA SER A 26 36.15 5.36 10.46
C SER A 26 34.62 5.44 10.35
N GLY A 27 34.14 6.37 9.52
CA GLY A 27 32.77 6.87 9.50
C GLY A 27 31.68 5.81 9.28
N GLU A 28 31.41 5.02 10.30
CA GLU A 28 30.22 4.22 10.45
C GLU A 28 29.24 5.06 11.28
N GLY A 29 28.14 5.47 10.64
CA GLY A 29 27.13 6.34 11.25
C GLY A 29 26.50 5.72 12.51
N ALA A 30 25.63 6.48 13.17
CA ALA A 30 24.96 6.14 14.44
C ALA A 30 24.01 4.91 14.40
N TRP A 31 24.17 4.01 13.42
CA TRP A 31 23.32 2.85 13.19
C TRP A 31 23.94 1.59 13.79
N ILE A 32 23.10 0.77 14.43
CA ILE A 32 23.48 -0.56 14.92
C ILE A 32 22.82 -1.58 14.00
N ASN A 33 23.60 -2.50 13.45
CA ASN A 33 23.07 -3.60 12.65
C ASN A 33 22.43 -4.65 13.58
N ALA A 34 21.10 -4.62 13.69
CA ALA A 34 20.36 -5.49 14.59
C ALA A 34 20.13 -6.90 14.02
N HIS A 35 19.85 -7.01 12.72
CA HIS A 35 19.57 -8.28 12.05
C HIS A 35 19.74 -8.16 10.53
N HIS A 36 20.27 -9.20 9.89
CA HIS A 36 20.45 -9.26 8.44
C HIS A 36 20.11 -10.66 7.94
N ASP A 37 19.00 -10.76 7.21
CA ASP A 37 18.55 -12.00 6.57
C ASP A 37 18.39 -11.79 5.05
N PRO A 38 19.38 -12.17 4.24
CA PRO A 38 19.32 -12.03 2.80
C PRO A 38 18.46 -13.10 2.10
N VAL A 39 17.98 -14.12 2.82
CA VAL A 39 17.18 -15.23 2.24
C VAL A 39 15.68 -15.14 2.59
N ALA A 40 15.26 -14.05 3.24
CA ALA A 40 13.86 -13.84 3.63
C ALA A 40 12.88 -13.70 2.45
N SER A 41 13.38 -13.39 1.24
CA SER A 41 12.59 -13.30 -0.01
C SER A 41 11.26 -12.56 0.13
N LEU A 42 11.29 -11.36 0.70
CA LEU A 42 10.12 -10.50 0.87
C LEU A 42 9.98 -9.52 -0.30
N TYR A 43 8.85 -9.57 -0.99
CA TYR A 43 8.54 -8.65 -2.09
C TYR A 43 7.39 -7.76 -1.66
N THR A 44 7.67 -6.51 -1.28
CA THR A 44 6.65 -5.61 -0.74
C THR A 44 6.91 -4.16 -1.09
N PHE A 45 5.88 -3.32 -0.93
CA PHE A 45 5.98 -1.87 -0.98
C PHE A 45 5.83 -1.28 0.42
N THR A 46 6.31 -0.06 0.62
CA THR A 46 6.20 0.64 1.92
C THR A 46 4.75 0.81 2.39
N SER A 47 3.78 0.87 1.48
CA SER A 47 2.34 0.93 1.81
C SER A 47 1.79 -0.38 2.38
N CYS A 48 2.49 -1.49 2.14
CA CYS A 48 2.11 -2.84 2.58
C CYS A 48 2.90 -3.30 3.81
N ILE A 49 3.61 -2.38 4.47
CA ILE A 49 4.33 -2.63 5.72
C ILE A 49 3.66 -1.83 6.83
N ASP A 50 3.40 -2.47 7.96
CA ASP A 50 2.97 -1.78 9.18
C ASP A 50 3.60 -2.41 10.43
N LEU A 51 3.72 -1.62 11.50
CA LEU A 51 4.29 -2.07 12.78
C LEU A 51 3.31 -1.73 13.89
N LYS A 52 2.71 -2.76 14.50
CA LYS A 52 1.69 -2.57 15.52
C LYS A 52 1.75 -3.64 16.60
N ASP A 53 1.50 -3.23 17.83
CA ASP A 53 1.22 -4.17 18.90
C ASP A 53 -0.22 -4.69 18.72
N LEU A 54 -0.33 -5.94 18.29
CA LEU A 54 -1.63 -6.61 18.10
C LEU A 54 -2.15 -7.20 19.41
N ASP A 55 -1.30 -7.52 20.39
CA ASP A 55 -1.73 -8.23 21.60
C ASP A 55 -1.94 -7.29 22.80
N GLY A 56 -1.43 -6.05 22.72
CA GLY A 56 -1.46 -5.08 23.80
C GLY A 56 -0.43 -5.37 24.90
N ASP A 57 0.56 -6.23 24.62
CA ASP A 57 1.61 -6.65 25.57
C ASP A 57 2.90 -5.82 25.45
N GLY A 58 2.92 -4.83 24.55
CA GLY A 58 4.10 -4.02 24.21
C GLY A 58 5.01 -4.67 23.17
N ASP A 59 4.69 -5.88 22.69
CA ASP A 59 5.46 -6.58 21.66
C ASP A 59 4.90 -6.28 20.26
N HIS A 60 5.49 -5.26 19.65
CA HIS A 60 5.14 -4.82 18.29
C HIS A 60 5.46 -5.90 17.26
N LYS A 61 4.46 -6.21 16.44
CA LYS A 61 4.57 -7.18 15.33
C LYS A 61 4.68 -6.43 14.02
N LEU A 62 5.56 -6.91 13.16
CA LEU A 62 5.78 -6.34 11.83
C LEU A 62 4.88 -7.08 10.84
N LEU A 63 3.97 -6.35 10.20
CA LEU A 63 3.03 -6.85 9.21
C LEU A 63 3.56 -6.51 7.83
N ILE A 64 3.57 -7.50 6.94
CA ILE A 64 4.04 -7.34 5.56
C ILE A 64 3.08 -8.03 4.62
N GLY A 65 2.47 -7.28 3.71
CA GLY A 65 1.82 -7.82 2.52
C GLY A 65 2.89 -8.21 1.51
N ASP A 66 3.19 -9.50 1.41
CA ASP A 66 4.12 -10.08 0.45
C ASP A 66 3.40 -10.30 -0.89
N LEU A 67 3.90 -9.63 -1.92
CA LEU A 67 3.41 -9.73 -3.29
C LEU A 67 3.92 -11.01 -3.96
N ALA A 68 4.96 -11.65 -3.45
CA ALA A 68 5.65 -12.77 -4.11
C ALA A 68 5.95 -12.45 -5.60
N SER A 69 5.41 -13.24 -6.53
CA SER A 69 5.55 -13.02 -7.98
C SER A 69 4.54 -12.00 -8.57
N GLY A 70 3.64 -11.47 -7.74
CA GLY A 70 2.54 -10.58 -8.13
C GLY A 70 1.38 -11.28 -8.85
N GLN A 71 1.53 -12.54 -9.27
CA GLN A 71 0.52 -13.32 -9.97
C GLN A 71 -0.06 -14.45 -9.10
N HIS A 72 0.78 -15.07 -8.26
CA HIS A 72 0.39 -16.17 -7.39
C HIS A 72 1.14 -16.12 -6.05
N ASP A 73 0.53 -16.73 -5.03
CA ASP A 73 1.07 -16.94 -3.68
C ASP A 73 1.31 -15.66 -2.84
N MET A 74 0.46 -14.66 -3.04
CA MET A 74 0.48 -13.43 -2.23
C MET A 74 0.05 -13.76 -0.81
N LYS A 75 0.78 -13.24 0.19
CA LYS A 75 0.57 -13.59 1.60
C LYS A 75 0.73 -12.37 2.50
N LEU A 76 -0.10 -12.26 3.52
CA LEU A 76 0.16 -11.37 4.65
C LEU A 76 1.01 -12.15 5.67
N LYS A 77 2.27 -11.72 5.83
CA LYS A 77 3.23 -12.24 6.80
C LYS A 77 3.24 -11.36 8.03
N ILE A 78 3.16 -11.96 9.21
CA ILE A 78 3.24 -11.27 10.50
C ILE A 78 4.50 -11.78 11.21
N PHE A 79 5.43 -10.88 11.49
CA PHE A 79 6.69 -11.19 12.17
C PHE A 79 6.60 -10.84 13.65
N LYS A 80 7.18 -11.71 14.49
CA LYS A 80 7.45 -11.49 15.90
C LYS A 80 8.95 -11.65 16.12
N GLY A 81 9.63 -10.55 16.42
CA GLY A 81 11.09 -10.51 16.40
C GLY A 81 11.64 -10.78 14.99
N THR A 82 12.51 -11.78 14.86
CA THR A 82 13.16 -12.16 13.59
C THR A 82 12.47 -13.32 12.86
N GLN A 83 11.35 -13.82 13.38
CA GLN A 83 10.65 -14.99 12.81
C GLN A 83 9.26 -14.62 12.33
N VAL A 84 8.81 -15.30 11.26
CA VAL A 84 7.42 -15.25 10.80
C VAL A 84 6.57 -16.00 11.82
N SER A 85 5.67 -15.26 12.46
CA SER A 85 4.68 -15.81 13.38
C SER A 85 3.52 -16.41 12.60
N HIS A 86 2.93 -15.67 11.66
CA HIS A 86 1.72 -16.09 10.94
C HIS A 86 1.84 -15.76 9.45
N GLU A 87 1.27 -16.63 8.60
CA GLU A 87 1.13 -16.41 7.17
C GLU A 87 -0.33 -16.61 6.76
N ILE A 88 -0.90 -15.61 6.08
CA ILE A 88 -2.28 -15.62 5.63
C ILE A 88 -2.30 -15.47 4.11
N PRO A 89 -2.88 -16.39 3.34
CA PRO A 89 -3.01 -16.22 1.90
C PRO A 89 -3.93 -15.04 1.58
N LEU A 90 -3.49 -14.17 0.67
CA LEU A 90 -4.28 -13.06 0.15
C LEU A 90 -4.97 -13.48 -1.15
N LEU A 91 -6.18 -12.98 -1.35
CA LEU A 91 -6.99 -13.29 -2.54
C LEU A 91 -6.53 -12.53 -3.78
N ASP A 92 -5.93 -11.36 -3.59
CA ASP A 92 -5.57 -10.42 -4.65
C ASP A 92 -4.38 -9.55 -4.20
N LEU A 93 -3.81 -8.78 -5.13
CA LEU A 93 -2.62 -7.97 -4.91
C LEU A 93 -2.85 -6.95 -3.79
N PRO A 94 -2.08 -6.99 -2.68
CA PRO A 94 -2.19 -5.98 -1.65
C PRO A 94 -1.65 -4.64 -2.16
N THR A 95 -2.44 -3.59 -2.01
CA THR A 95 -2.03 -2.21 -2.28
C THR A 95 -1.72 -1.43 -1.00
N GLY A 96 -2.27 -1.87 0.12
CA GLY A 96 -1.91 -1.37 1.44
C GLY A 96 -2.29 -2.32 2.58
N VAL A 97 -1.50 -2.29 3.64
CA VAL A 97 -1.72 -3.05 4.88
C VAL A 97 -1.68 -2.08 6.04
N ILE A 98 -2.67 -2.19 6.93
CA ILE A 98 -2.72 -1.34 8.11
C ILE A 98 -3.35 -2.09 9.28
N ALA A 99 -2.76 -1.98 10.45
CA ALA A 99 -3.24 -2.57 11.68
C ALA A 99 -3.83 -1.49 12.59
N PHE A 100 -4.97 -1.82 13.20
CA PHE A 100 -5.72 -0.91 14.06
C PHE A 100 -6.44 -1.65 15.16
N MET A 101 -6.84 -0.89 16.18
CA MET A 101 -7.68 -1.39 17.25
C MET A 101 -9.13 -1.04 16.92
N MET A 102 -10.01 -2.04 16.98
CA MET A 102 -11.45 -1.81 16.94
C MET A 102 -11.92 -1.19 18.26
N ASP A 103 -13.15 -0.65 18.28
CA ASP A 103 -13.78 -0.07 19.48
C ASP A 103 -13.89 -1.08 20.65
N THR A 104 -13.89 -2.38 20.34
CA THR A 104 -13.87 -3.48 21.31
C THR A 104 -12.49 -3.77 21.92
N ASN A 105 -11.49 -2.94 21.63
CA ASN A 105 -10.07 -3.14 21.98
C ASN A 105 -9.49 -4.46 21.44
N GLU A 106 -10.00 -4.91 20.29
CA GLU A 106 -9.49 -6.08 19.59
C GLU A 106 -8.66 -5.64 18.38
N PRO A 107 -7.50 -6.28 18.13
CA PRO A 107 -6.66 -5.97 16.98
C PRO A 107 -7.31 -6.42 15.68
N ALA A 108 -7.21 -5.55 14.69
CA ALA A 108 -7.67 -5.78 13.34
C ALA A 108 -6.59 -5.39 12.34
N ILE A 109 -6.55 -6.12 11.23
CA ILE A 109 -5.67 -5.82 10.11
C ILE A 109 -6.55 -5.60 8.90
N ALA A 110 -6.46 -4.41 8.30
CA ALA A 110 -7.07 -4.11 7.02
C ALA A 110 -6.04 -4.29 5.92
N VAL A 111 -6.40 -5.09 4.91
CA VAL A 111 -5.64 -5.25 3.68
C VAL A 111 -6.49 -4.72 2.54
N ALA A 112 -6.01 -3.67 1.88
CA ALA A 112 -6.63 -3.14 0.68
C ALA A 112 -6.12 -3.93 -0.54
N SER A 113 -7.05 -4.39 -1.37
CA SER A 113 -6.74 -5.01 -2.66
C SER A 113 -7.81 -4.61 -3.67
N ASN A 114 -7.39 -4.00 -4.77
CA ASN A 114 -8.27 -3.53 -5.84
C ASN A 114 -9.44 -2.66 -5.31
N THR A 115 -10.69 -3.12 -5.39
CA THR A 115 -11.89 -2.40 -4.90
C THR A 115 -12.40 -2.91 -3.55
N TYR A 116 -11.61 -3.75 -2.89
CA TYR A 116 -11.97 -4.43 -1.66
C TYR A 116 -11.03 -4.07 -0.52
N VAL A 117 -11.58 -4.00 0.70
CA VAL A 117 -10.80 -3.97 1.93
C VAL A 117 -11.16 -5.21 2.73
N TYR A 118 -10.16 -6.07 2.93
CA TYR A 118 -10.29 -7.28 3.73
C TYR A 118 -9.87 -6.98 5.16
N ILE A 119 -10.76 -7.22 6.11
CA ILE A 119 -10.51 -7.07 7.54
C ILE A 119 -10.26 -8.44 8.15
N TYR A 120 -9.10 -8.59 8.77
CA TYR A 120 -8.72 -9.76 9.55
C TYR A 120 -8.75 -9.39 11.03
N LYS A 121 -9.51 -10.16 11.82
CA LYS A 121 -9.59 -10.01 13.27
C LYS A 121 -8.87 -11.18 13.92
N THR A 122 -7.88 -10.90 14.77
CA THR A 122 -7.06 -11.95 15.38
C THR A 122 -6.53 -12.95 14.34
N VAL A 123 -6.03 -12.43 13.21
CA VAL A 123 -5.47 -13.23 12.10
C VAL A 123 -6.48 -14.18 11.43
N ARG A 124 -7.78 -13.91 11.56
CA ARG A 124 -8.85 -14.63 10.86
C ARG A 124 -9.63 -13.69 9.95
N PRO A 125 -10.00 -14.10 8.73
CA PRO A 125 -10.90 -13.31 7.89
C PRO A 125 -12.18 -12.99 8.65
N TYR A 126 -12.54 -11.71 8.73
CA TYR A 126 -13.71 -11.25 9.48
C TYR A 126 -14.72 -10.57 8.57
N PHE A 127 -14.26 -9.62 7.76
CA PHE A 127 -15.16 -8.81 6.95
C PHE A 127 -14.52 -8.43 5.61
N LYS A 128 -15.33 -8.31 4.58
CA LYS A 128 -14.95 -7.80 3.26
C LYS A 128 -15.78 -6.56 2.97
N PHE A 129 -15.14 -5.41 2.93
CA PHE A 129 -15.74 -4.18 2.46
C PHE A 129 -15.59 -4.06 0.96
N THR A 130 -16.64 -3.67 0.26
CA THR A 130 -16.61 -3.32 -1.16
C THR A 130 -16.84 -1.83 -1.27
N LEU A 131 -15.98 -1.14 -2.01
CA LEU A 131 -16.15 0.29 -2.25
C LEU A 131 -17.52 0.58 -2.88
N PRO A 132 -18.17 1.69 -2.49
CA PRO A 132 -19.43 2.09 -3.10
C PRO A 132 -19.25 2.37 -4.60
N LEU A 133 -20.30 2.09 -5.37
CA LEU A 133 -20.33 2.48 -6.78
C LEU A 133 -20.40 4.00 -6.90
N LEU A 134 -19.77 4.53 -7.93
CA LEU A 134 -19.80 5.95 -8.25
C LEU A 134 -20.99 6.27 -9.15
N GLU A 135 -21.45 7.51 -9.08
CA GLU A 135 -22.52 8.02 -9.96
C GLU A 135 -22.11 7.94 -11.42
N ILE A 136 -23.04 7.51 -12.28
CA ILE A 136 -22.84 7.37 -13.73
C ILE A 136 -23.36 8.64 -14.41
N ASN A 137 -22.77 9.01 -15.54
CA ASN A 137 -23.27 10.12 -16.32
C ASN A 137 -24.65 9.78 -16.90
N SER A 138 -25.64 10.63 -16.65
CA SER A 138 -27.01 10.42 -17.12
C SER A 138 -27.12 10.36 -18.66
N GLN A 139 -26.34 11.17 -19.37
CA GLN A 139 -26.34 11.19 -20.84
C GLN A 139 -25.73 9.91 -21.41
N GLU A 140 -24.65 9.42 -20.81
CA GLU A 140 -24.06 8.12 -21.16
C GLU A 140 -25.07 6.99 -20.94
N ASN A 141 -25.75 7.00 -19.79
CA ASN A 141 -26.74 5.98 -19.47
C ASN A 141 -27.92 6.00 -20.47
N GLN A 142 -28.38 7.18 -20.87
CA GLN A 142 -29.41 7.31 -21.89
C GLN A 142 -29.00 6.72 -23.24
N LEU A 143 -27.78 6.99 -23.72
CA LEU A 143 -27.28 6.41 -24.96
C LEU A 143 -27.25 4.88 -24.91
N TRP A 144 -26.81 4.31 -23.78
CA TRP A 144 -26.81 2.85 -23.59
C TRP A 144 -28.23 2.27 -23.47
N GLU A 145 -29.18 3.00 -22.89
CA GLU A 145 -30.59 2.62 -22.85
C GLU A 145 -31.22 2.63 -24.25
N GLN A 146 -30.98 3.68 -25.04
CA GLN A 146 -31.40 3.76 -26.44
C GLN A 146 -30.81 2.64 -27.29
N ALA A 147 -29.52 2.34 -27.08
CA ALA A 147 -28.87 1.22 -27.75
C ALA A 147 -29.47 -0.12 -27.34
N LYS A 148 -29.88 -0.28 -26.07
CA LYS A 148 -30.56 -1.48 -25.57
C LYS A 148 -31.96 -1.64 -26.15
N GLU A 149 -32.67 -0.55 -26.42
CA GLU A 149 -33.99 -0.53 -27.06
C GLU A 149 -33.91 -0.62 -28.59
N ASP A 150 -32.70 -0.79 -29.14
CA ASP A 150 -32.41 -0.83 -30.59
C ASP A 150 -32.87 0.45 -31.33
N GLU A 151 -33.00 1.58 -30.63
CA GLU A 151 -33.31 2.89 -31.21
C GLU A 151 -32.13 3.50 -31.96
N ILE A 152 -30.91 3.22 -31.49
CA ILE A 152 -29.66 3.69 -32.10
C ILE A 152 -28.77 2.50 -32.48
N ASP A 153 -28.04 2.65 -33.59
CA ASP A 153 -27.05 1.67 -34.02
C ASP A 153 -25.71 1.82 -33.26
N PRO A 154 -24.82 0.81 -33.27
CA PRO A 154 -23.53 0.90 -32.59
C PRO A 154 -22.63 2.05 -33.07
N THR A 155 -22.78 2.50 -34.31
CA THR A 155 -22.02 3.63 -34.86
C THR A 155 -22.49 4.97 -34.30
N GLN A 156 -23.80 5.18 -34.20
CA GLN A 156 -24.43 6.35 -33.57
C GLN A 156 -24.15 6.39 -32.07
N LEU A 157 -24.16 5.22 -31.41
CA LEU A 157 -23.73 5.11 -30.02
C LEU A 157 -22.28 5.59 -29.85
N ARG A 158 -21.38 5.17 -30.75
CA ARG A 158 -19.97 5.59 -30.74
C ARG A 158 -19.85 7.09 -30.91
N ASP A 159 -20.50 7.66 -31.93
CA ASP A 159 -20.48 9.11 -32.19
C ASP A 159 -20.99 9.91 -30.98
N GLY A 160 -22.08 9.45 -30.36
CA GLY A 160 -22.63 10.06 -29.15
C GLY A 160 -21.67 10.03 -27.96
N LEU A 161 -20.99 8.89 -27.75
CA LEU A 161 -19.99 8.73 -26.69
C LEU A 161 -18.71 9.54 -26.97
N GLU A 162 -18.27 9.66 -28.23
CA GLU A 162 -17.15 10.51 -28.63
C GLU A 162 -17.45 11.99 -28.39
N ALA A 163 -18.68 12.44 -28.66
CA ALA A 163 -19.12 13.79 -28.36
C ALA A 163 -19.10 14.08 -26.84
N LEU A 164 -19.54 13.14 -26.01
CA LEU A 164 -19.49 13.26 -24.54
C LEU A 164 -18.05 13.25 -24.01
N SER A 165 -17.18 12.42 -24.59
CA SER A 165 -15.75 12.35 -24.26
C SER A 165 -15.06 13.68 -24.58
N SER A 166 -15.30 14.22 -25.78
CA SER A 166 -14.74 15.48 -26.25
C SER A 166 -15.22 16.70 -25.45
N SER A 167 -16.40 16.60 -24.84
CA SER A 167 -17.00 17.67 -24.03
C SER A 167 -16.53 17.67 -22.57
N CYS A 168 -15.61 16.78 -22.17
CA CYS A 168 -15.10 16.67 -20.79
C CYS A 168 -16.21 16.56 -19.74
N CYS A 169 -17.12 15.59 -19.91
CA CYS A 169 -18.26 15.42 -19.01
C CYS A 169 -17.88 15.08 -17.55
N ASN A 170 -18.74 15.46 -16.61
CA ASN A 170 -18.61 15.16 -15.18
C ASN A 170 -19.95 14.64 -14.63
N PRO A 171 -20.03 13.41 -14.09
CA PRO A 171 -18.96 12.42 -13.92
C PRO A 171 -18.38 11.90 -15.25
N PRO A 172 -17.11 11.45 -15.27
CA PRO A 172 -16.48 10.90 -16.46
C PRO A 172 -17.16 9.61 -16.91
N LEU A 173 -16.97 9.27 -18.18
CA LEU A 173 -17.49 8.05 -18.80
C LEU A 173 -17.03 6.80 -18.06
N THR A 174 -17.86 5.76 -18.11
CA THR A 174 -17.49 4.45 -17.55
C THR A 174 -16.41 3.75 -18.39
N GLU A 175 -15.68 2.84 -17.75
CA GLU A 175 -14.72 1.95 -18.43
C GLU A 175 -15.32 1.20 -19.62
N ARG A 176 -16.61 0.84 -19.55
CA ARG A 176 -17.31 0.19 -20.67
C ARG A 176 -17.35 1.10 -21.90
N SER A 177 -17.75 2.36 -21.71
CA SER A 177 -17.83 3.32 -22.80
C SER A 177 -16.43 3.65 -23.33
N LEU A 178 -15.43 3.81 -22.46
CA LEU A 178 -14.04 4.03 -22.87
C LEU A 178 -13.48 2.85 -23.67
N THR A 179 -13.74 1.62 -23.22
CA THR A 179 -13.36 0.40 -23.95
C THR A 179 -14.05 0.36 -25.32
N PHE A 180 -15.35 0.66 -25.36
CA PHE A 180 -16.13 0.68 -26.60
C PHE A 180 -15.57 1.67 -27.64
N LEU A 181 -15.13 2.86 -27.20
CA LEU A 181 -14.51 3.86 -28.07
C LEU A 181 -13.17 3.43 -28.65
N GLN A 182 -12.45 2.52 -27.97
CA GLN A 182 -11.16 2.00 -28.40
C GLN A 182 -11.28 0.82 -29.39
N LEU A 183 -12.48 0.26 -29.57
CA LEU A 183 -12.69 -0.87 -30.47
C LEU A 183 -12.71 -0.44 -31.95
N ASP A 184 -12.27 -1.38 -32.80
CA ASP A 184 -12.40 -1.26 -34.24
C ASP A 184 -13.87 -1.44 -34.67
N ALA A 185 -14.21 -0.93 -35.86
CA ALA A 185 -15.58 -0.94 -36.37
C ALA A 185 -16.21 -2.35 -36.46
N GLU A 186 -15.39 -3.38 -36.70
CA GLU A 186 -15.81 -4.78 -36.80
C GLU A 186 -16.28 -5.35 -35.45
N ASP A 187 -15.71 -4.86 -34.34
CA ASP A 187 -15.98 -5.36 -32.99
C ASP A 187 -17.10 -4.62 -32.25
N LEU A 188 -17.61 -3.51 -32.81
CA LEU A 188 -18.67 -2.71 -32.17
C LEU A 188 -19.98 -3.49 -31.99
N PHE A 189 -20.39 -4.22 -33.02
CA PHE A 189 -21.62 -5.02 -33.00
C PHE A 189 -21.57 -6.20 -32.01
N PRO A 190 -20.54 -7.07 -32.00
CA PRO A 190 -20.46 -8.13 -31.01
C PRO A 190 -20.34 -7.57 -29.59
N PHE A 191 -19.59 -6.48 -29.38
CA PHE A 191 -19.48 -5.86 -28.06
C PHE A 191 -20.83 -5.32 -27.57
N THR A 192 -21.52 -4.50 -28.36
CA THR A 192 -22.82 -3.95 -27.97
C THR A 192 -23.83 -5.05 -27.66
N SER A 193 -23.90 -6.11 -28.48
CA SER A 193 -24.83 -7.23 -28.26
C SER A 193 -24.63 -7.91 -26.90
N ILE A 194 -23.38 -8.03 -26.44
CA ILE A 194 -23.03 -8.62 -25.13
C ILE A 194 -23.35 -7.66 -23.98
N PHE A 195 -23.06 -6.36 -24.15
CA PHE A 195 -23.10 -5.39 -23.05
C PHE A 195 -24.41 -4.60 -22.92
N LYS A 196 -25.26 -4.54 -23.95
CA LYS A 196 -26.62 -3.94 -23.92
C LYS A 196 -27.49 -4.41 -22.74
N PRO A 197 -27.58 -5.72 -22.43
CA PRO A 197 -28.45 -6.18 -21.33
C PRO A 197 -27.89 -5.89 -19.93
N ILE A 198 -26.61 -5.54 -19.83
CA ILE A 198 -25.92 -5.36 -18.55
C ILE A 198 -26.02 -3.90 -18.13
N PRO A 199 -26.52 -3.56 -16.92
CA PRO A 199 -26.56 -2.17 -16.47
C PRO A 199 -25.14 -1.59 -16.40
N LEU A 200 -25.01 -0.29 -16.66
CA LEU A 200 -23.76 0.43 -16.45
C LEU A 200 -23.43 0.44 -14.97
N LYS A 201 -22.14 0.30 -14.66
CA LYS A 201 -21.59 0.41 -13.31
C LYS A 201 -20.30 1.19 -13.39
N ARG A 202 -20.13 2.16 -12.51
CA ARG A 202 -18.85 2.85 -12.31
C ARG A 202 -18.28 2.46 -10.96
N GLN A 203 -17.14 1.79 -10.96
CA GLN A 203 -16.38 1.48 -9.76
C GLN A 203 -15.18 2.42 -9.67
N VAL A 204 -14.69 2.62 -8.46
CA VAL A 204 -13.36 3.21 -8.27
C VAL A 204 -12.33 2.27 -8.89
N HIS A 205 -11.43 2.77 -9.74
CA HIS A 205 -10.52 1.94 -10.54
C HIS A 205 -9.62 1.03 -9.69
N SER A 206 -9.08 1.54 -8.58
CA SER A 206 -8.34 0.75 -7.59
C SER A 206 -8.05 1.57 -6.33
N LEU A 207 -7.98 0.91 -5.17
CA LEU A 207 -7.41 1.47 -3.95
C LEU A 207 -5.90 1.61 -4.12
N ASN A 208 -5.43 2.82 -4.36
CA ASN A 208 -4.00 3.08 -4.57
C ASN A 208 -3.23 3.26 -3.25
N LYS A 209 -3.92 3.64 -2.17
CA LYS A 209 -3.29 3.87 -0.86
C LYS A 209 -4.32 3.69 0.24
N LEU A 210 -3.92 2.99 1.29
CA LEU A 210 -4.65 2.94 2.56
C LEU A 210 -3.87 3.79 3.58
N CYS A 211 -4.55 4.71 4.27
CA CYS A 211 -3.97 5.49 5.36
C CYS A 211 -4.98 5.68 6.49
N PHE A 212 -4.46 5.80 7.72
CA PHE A 212 -5.26 6.31 8.82
C PHE A 212 -5.37 7.82 8.71
N ILE A 213 -6.60 8.31 8.63
CA ILE A 213 -6.90 9.72 8.87
C ILE A 213 -7.12 9.84 10.37
N ILE A 214 -6.15 10.41 11.07
CA ILE A 214 -6.33 10.79 12.47
C ILE A 214 -7.26 12.01 12.45
N TYR A 215 -8.54 11.78 12.75
CA TYR A 215 -9.42 12.88 13.14
C TYR A 215 -9.00 13.30 14.54
N ALA A 216 -8.20 14.36 14.63
CA ALA A 216 -8.09 15.12 15.86
C ALA A 216 -9.43 15.84 16.07
N PRO A 217 -10.10 15.67 17.23
CA PRO A 217 -11.27 16.48 17.57
C PRO A 217 -10.92 17.96 17.75
#